data_AF-A0A2G8MTF2-F1
#
_entry.id   AF-A0A2G8MTF2-F1
#
_cell.length_a   1.000
_cell.length_b   1.000
_cell.length_c   1.000
_cell.angle_alpha   90.00
_cell.angle_beta   90.00
_cell.angle_gamma   90.00
#
_symmetry.space_group_name_H-M   'P 1'
#
loop_
_entity.id
_entity.type
_entity.pdbx_description
1 polymer ?
#
loop_
_entity_poly.entity_id
_entity_poly.type
_entity_poly.pdbx_seq_one_letter_code
_entity_poly.pdbx_strand_id
1 'polypeptide(L)'
;MATSKACRFCVALLLCTTTLQGWTAVTDRAERRQQAREVRQETRQDARQTKQDCRHADQKSNAGCRQDKRHTKQQGRERARDIKY
;
A
#
# COMPACT_ATOMS: atom_id res chain seq x y z
N MET A 1 34.89 12.47 -38.38
CA MET A 1 33.44 12.14 -38.55
C MET A 1 32.98 10.90 -37.77
N ALA A 2 33.81 9.86 -37.60
CA ALA A 2 33.44 8.66 -36.83
C ALA A 2 33.24 8.92 -35.31
N THR A 3 34.04 9.82 -34.73
CA THR A 3 33.97 10.22 -33.31
C THR A 3 32.64 10.89 -32.93
N SER A 4 32.03 11.66 -33.84
CA SER A 4 30.73 12.32 -33.63
C SER A 4 29.55 11.34 -33.65
N LYS A 5 29.60 10.31 -34.51
CA LYS A 5 28.56 9.27 -34.57
C LYS A 5 28.61 8.35 -33.35
N ALA A 6 29.80 7.98 -32.90
CA ALA A 6 30.01 7.21 -31.66
C ALA A 6 29.54 7.99 -30.43
N CYS A 7 29.88 9.28 -30.33
CA CYS A 7 29.42 10.15 -29.24
C CYS A 7 27.89 10.28 -29.19
N ARG A 8 27.23 10.41 -30.36
CA ARG A 8 25.76 10.43 -30.46
C ARG A 8 25.11 9.11 -30.02
N PHE A 9 25.71 7.97 -30.36
CA PHE A 9 25.24 6.66 -29.91
C PHE A 9 25.40 6.47 -28.40
N CYS A 10 26.53 6.89 -27.83
CA CYS A 10 26.76 6.83 -26.38
C CYS A 10 25.76 7.73 -25.61
N VAL A 11 25.48 8.93 -26.11
CA VAL A 11 24.48 9.83 -25.51
C VAL A 11 23.06 9.25 -25.60
N ALA A 12 22.69 8.62 -26.72
CA ALA A 12 21.40 7.96 -26.88
C ALA A 12 21.23 6.74 -25.93
N LEU A 13 22.29 5.95 -25.75
CA LEU A 13 22.32 4.82 -24.80
C LEU A 13 22.20 5.29 -23.36
N LEU A 14 22.94 6.35 -22.97
CA LEU A 14 22.84 6.94 -21.64
C LEU A 14 21.43 7.46 -21.36
N LEU A 15 20.82 8.20 -22.29
CA LEU A 15 19.44 8.69 -22.16
C LEU A 15 18.43 7.54 -22.02
N CYS A 16 18.56 6.47 -22.82
CA CYS A 16 17.68 5.31 -22.75
C CYS A 16 17.75 4.60 -21.39
N THR A 17 18.95 4.45 -20.81
CA THR A 17 19.07 3.80 -19.49
C THR A 17 18.40 4.58 -18.35
N THR A 18 18.39 5.92 -18.42
CA THR A 18 17.75 6.74 -17.39
C THR A 18 16.22 6.64 -17.39
N THR A 19 15.60 6.38 -18.54
CA THR A 19 14.14 6.25 -18.63
C THR A 19 13.64 4.95 -18.04
N LEU A 20 14.36 3.83 -18.20
CA LEU A 20 13.95 2.53 -17.62
C LEU A 20 13.95 2.52 -16.08
N GLN A 21 14.87 3.26 -15.45
CA GLN A 21 14.94 3.35 -13.98
C GLN A 21 13.73 4.05 -13.36
N GLY A 22 13.07 4.94 -14.09
CA GLY A 22 11.86 5.62 -13.61
C GLY A 22 10.63 4.72 -13.56
N TRP A 23 10.52 3.72 -14.44
CA TRP A 23 9.35 2.87 -14.55
C TRP A 23 9.23 1.89 -13.37
N THR A 24 10.33 1.30 -12.93
CA THR A 24 10.36 0.38 -11.77
C THR A 24 9.96 1.08 -10.48
N ALA A 25 10.44 2.31 -10.26
CA ALA A 25 10.05 3.11 -9.11
C ALA A 25 8.55 3.49 -9.12
N VAL A 26 7.96 3.65 -10.31
CA VAL A 26 6.52 3.94 -10.46
C VAL A 26 5.67 2.69 -10.20
N THR A 27 6.09 1.52 -10.70
CA THR A 27 5.37 0.25 -10.48
C THR A 27 5.37 -0.14 -9.01
N ASP A 28 6.51 -0.04 -8.32
CA ASP A 28 6.63 -0.39 -6.90
C ASP A 28 5.73 0.51 -6.03
N ARG A 29 5.68 1.81 -6.34
CA ARG A 29 4.80 2.77 -5.65
C ARG A 29 3.32 2.52 -5.92
N ALA A 30 2.95 1.99 -7.09
CA ALA A 30 1.58 1.64 -7.42
C ALA A 30 1.16 0.36 -6.69
N GLU A 31 2.02 -0.65 -6.66
CA GLU A 31 1.79 -1.92 -5.97
C GLU A 31 1.62 -1.71 -4.46
N ARG A 32 2.53 -0.97 -3.81
CA ARG A 32 2.40 -0.61 -2.38
C ARG A 32 1.08 0.07 -2.05
N ARG A 33 0.61 0.98 -2.92
CA ARG A 33 -0.71 1.63 -2.75
C ARG A 33 -1.86 0.64 -2.88
N GLN A 34 -1.73 -0.35 -3.76
CA GLN A 34 -2.73 -1.38 -3.96
C GLN A 34 -2.82 -2.32 -2.76
N GLN A 35 -1.68 -2.85 -2.31
CA GLN A 35 -1.60 -3.66 -1.09
C GLN A 35 -2.15 -2.90 0.13
N ALA A 36 -1.79 -1.63 0.28
CA ALA A 36 -2.34 -0.77 1.34
C ALA A 36 -3.85 -0.54 1.23
N ARG A 37 -4.46 -0.64 0.04
CA ARG A 37 -5.93 -0.60 -0.12
C ARG A 37 -6.55 -1.93 0.31
N GLU A 38 -5.94 -3.05 -0.07
CA GLU A 38 -6.39 -4.40 0.29
C GLU A 38 -6.43 -4.59 1.81
N VAL A 39 -5.34 -4.24 2.51
CA VAL A 39 -5.30 -4.28 3.98
C VAL A 39 -6.44 -3.46 4.59
N ARG A 40 -6.72 -2.26 4.06
CA ARG A 40 -7.84 -1.44 4.55
C ARG A 40 -9.20 -2.09 4.32
N GLN A 41 -9.38 -2.87 3.25
CA GLN A 41 -10.64 -3.54 2.97
C GLN A 41 -10.82 -4.78 3.85
N GLU A 42 -9.78 -5.59 4.00
CA GLU A 42 -9.74 -6.74 4.89
C GLU A 42 -10.03 -6.31 6.33
N THR A 43 -9.29 -5.33 6.88
CA THR A 43 -9.53 -4.83 8.24
C THR A 43 -10.96 -4.27 8.42
N ARG A 44 -11.59 -3.72 7.36
CA ARG A 44 -13.00 -3.27 7.47
C ARG A 44 -13.97 -4.43 7.61
N GLN A 45 -13.70 -5.56 6.97
CA GLN A 45 -14.49 -6.78 7.12
C GLN A 45 -14.24 -7.37 8.50
N ASP A 46 -12.97 -7.55 8.90
CA ASP A 46 -12.61 -8.08 10.23
C ASP A 46 -13.21 -7.26 11.35
N ALA A 47 -13.08 -5.94 11.30
CA ALA A 47 -13.64 -5.06 12.34
C ALA A 47 -15.18 -5.11 12.41
N ARG A 48 -15.89 -5.51 11.34
CA ARG A 48 -17.33 -5.80 11.41
C ARG A 48 -17.56 -7.14 12.08
N GLN A 49 -16.79 -8.16 11.70
CA GLN A 49 -16.87 -9.51 12.27
C GLN A 49 -16.57 -9.49 13.78
N THR A 50 -15.45 -8.91 14.20
CA THR A 50 -15.08 -8.73 15.62
C THR A 50 -16.20 -8.09 16.44
N LYS A 51 -16.92 -7.11 15.86
CA LYS A 51 -18.05 -6.48 16.55
C LYS A 51 -19.26 -7.42 16.66
N GLN A 52 -19.55 -8.20 15.61
CA GLN A 52 -20.63 -9.18 15.64
C GLN A 52 -20.32 -10.27 16.66
N ASP A 53 -19.12 -10.81 16.66
CA ASP A 53 -18.68 -11.84 17.61
C ASP A 53 -18.73 -11.33 19.05
N CYS A 54 -18.23 -10.10 19.28
CA CYS A 54 -18.28 -9.44 20.59
C CYS A 54 -19.72 -9.33 21.14
N ARG A 55 -20.69 -9.02 20.26
CA ARG A 55 -22.11 -8.95 20.62
C ARG A 55 -22.73 -10.32 20.83
N HIS A 56 -22.40 -11.29 19.97
CA HIS A 56 -22.94 -12.64 20.03
C HIS A 56 -22.49 -13.38 21.29
N ALA A 57 -21.22 -13.19 21.68
CA ALA A 57 -20.66 -13.80 22.87
C ALA A 57 -21.00 -13.03 24.16
N ASP A 58 -21.80 -11.97 24.09
CA ASP A 58 -22.18 -11.07 25.19
C ASP A 58 -20.99 -10.66 26.09
N GLN A 59 -19.81 -10.50 25.47
CA GLN A 59 -18.54 -10.35 26.21
C GLN A 59 -18.42 -8.99 26.90
N LYS A 60 -19.08 -7.96 26.36
CA LYS A 60 -19.04 -6.57 26.86
C LYS A 60 -20.20 -5.75 26.32
N SER A 61 -20.38 -4.56 26.90
CA SER A 61 -21.40 -3.62 26.46
C SER A 61 -21.27 -3.25 24.97
N ASN A 62 -22.40 -2.87 24.37
CA ASN A 62 -22.44 -2.37 22.99
C ASN A 62 -21.46 -1.21 22.72
N ALA A 63 -21.17 -0.39 23.73
CA ALA A 63 -20.18 0.67 23.65
C ALA A 63 -18.75 0.10 23.57
N GLY A 64 -18.45 -0.91 24.40
CA GLY A 64 -17.20 -1.66 24.35
C GLY A 64 -16.94 -2.28 22.97
N CYS A 65 -17.90 -3.03 22.42
CA CYS A 65 -17.75 -3.61 21.08
C CYS A 65 -17.58 -2.55 19.97
N ARG A 66 -18.14 -1.34 20.14
CA ARG A 66 -17.91 -0.22 19.20
C ARG A 66 -16.49 0.32 19.33
N GLN A 67 -15.92 0.33 20.53
CA GLN A 67 -14.56 0.79 20.77
C GLN A 67 -13.53 -0.16 20.15
N ASP A 68 -13.68 -1.47 20.35
CA ASP A 68 -12.79 -2.47 19.75
C ASP A 68 -12.80 -2.37 18.22
N LYS A 69 -13.99 -2.24 17.61
CA LYS A 69 -14.13 -2.01 16.17
C LYS A 69 -13.38 -0.76 15.69
N ARG A 70 -13.33 0.32 16.49
CA ARG A 70 -12.55 1.52 16.15
C ARG A 70 -11.06 1.23 16.26
N HIS A 71 -10.64 0.51 17.30
CA HIS A 71 -9.25 0.12 17.52
C HIS A 71 -8.71 -0.78 16.40
N THR A 72 -9.43 -1.84 16.03
CA THR A 72 -9.06 -2.70 14.89
C THR A 72 -8.93 -1.89 13.60
N LYS A 73 -9.86 -0.96 13.34
CA LYS A 73 -9.78 -0.05 12.19
C LYS A 73 -8.57 0.89 12.24
N GLN A 74 -8.13 1.28 13.44
CA GLN A 74 -6.97 2.14 13.62
C GLN A 74 -5.69 1.37 13.31
N GLN A 75 -5.55 0.15 13.83
CA GLN A 75 -4.41 -0.73 13.54
C GLN A 75 -4.26 -1.00 12.04
N GLY A 76 -5.35 -1.34 11.34
CA GLY A 76 -5.27 -1.53 9.89
C GLY A 76 -4.97 -0.24 9.11
N ARG A 77 -5.33 0.94 9.62
CA ARG A 77 -4.94 2.22 9.01
C ARG A 77 -3.44 2.49 9.18
N GLU A 78 -2.87 2.10 10.31
CA GLU A 78 -1.43 2.20 10.60
C GLU A 78 -0.63 1.24 9.73
N ARG A 79 -0.99 -0.05 9.72
CA ARG A 79 -0.37 -1.04 8.83
C ARG A 79 -0.43 -0.63 7.35
N ALA A 80 -1.56 -0.07 6.92
CA ALA A 80 -1.71 0.42 5.56
C ALA A 80 -1.02 1.78 5.29
N ARG A 81 -0.46 2.46 6.30
CA ARG A 81 0.51 3.55 6.11
C ARG A 81 1.90 2.96 5.95
N ASP A 82 2.28 1.99 6.79
CA ASP A 82 3.59 1.34 6.79
C ASP A 82 3.88 0.60 5.46
N ILE A 83 2.86 0.08 4.79
CA ILE A 83 3.01 -0.51 3.45
C ILE A 83 3.17 0.58 2.38
N LYS A 84 2.45 1.69 2.53
CA LYS A 84 2.32 2.72 1.49
C LYS A 84 3.59 3.59 1.39
N TYR A 85 4.26 3.82 2.51
CA TYR A 85 5.44 4.68 2.64
C TYR A 85 6.66 3.84 2.97
#